data_AF-A0A182J3V9-F1
#
_entry.id   AF-A0A182J3V9-F1
#
_cell.length_a   1.000
_cell.length_b   1.000
_cell.length_c   1.000
_cell.angle_alpha   90.00
_cell.angle_beta   90.00
_cell.angle_gamma   90.00
#
_symmetry.space_group_name_H-M   'P 1'
#
loop_
_entity.id
_entity.type
_entity.pdbx_description
1 polymer ?
#
loop_
_entity_poly.entity_id
_entity_poly.type
_entity_poly.pdbx_seq_one_letter_code
_entity_poly.pdbx_strand_id
1 'polypeptide(L)'
;LLVNHLQSIDDYAKRYKLMKLGIDEIIRLIREEGAKLRGNNITAESEFPKIQELINALAQYLENACLFGEMVLHFPDMAYRILKPVSDWRELMTQALVYSKSFGHILDDKSVELLGLLNQEINEDQRTDSYVNPYREAAPTATASSVGTKKKSKTKPKKGPTMTPPKTEL
;
A
#
# COMPACT_ATOMS: atom_id res chain seq x y z
N LEU A 1 -1.97 0.45 -17.60
CA LEU A 1 -1.13 -0.45 -18.45
C LEU A 1 -0.23 -1.35 -17.61
N LEU A 2 0.60 -0.81 -16.70
CA LEU A 2 1.46 -1.63 -15.81
C LEU A 2 0.69 -2.39 -14.72
N VAL A 3 -0.22 -1.73 -14.00
CA VAL A 3 -1.01 -2.38 -12.93
C VAL A 3 -1.85 -3.53 -13.49
N ASN A 4 -2.56 -3.32 -14.60
CA ASN A 4 -3.31 -4.39 -15.26
C ASN A 4 -2.41 -5.58 -15.64
N HIS A 5 -1.18 -5.31 -16.10
CA HIS A 5 -0.22 -6.37 -16.37
C HIS A 5 0.19 -7.10 -15.08
N LEU A 6 0.50 -6.38 -14.00
CA LEU A 6 0.78 -6.99 -12.69
C LEU A 6 -0.40 -7.84 -12.19
N GLN A 7 -1.64 -7.38 -12.37
CA GLN A 7 -2.84 -8.14 -11.98
C GLN A 7 -2.98 -9.44 -12.79
N SER A 8 -2.58 -9.44 -14.06
CA SER A 8 -2.61 -10.63 -14.91
C SER A 8 -1.56 -11.70 -14.57
N ILE A 9 -0.59 -11.40 -13.69
CA ILE A 9 0.45 -12.36 -13.28
C ILE A 9 -0.04 -13.14 -12.05
N ASP A 10 -0.41 -14.40 -12.27
CA ASP A 10 -0.84 -15.32 -11.20
C ASP A 10 0.31 -15.72 -10.27
N ASP A 11 1.54 -15.80 -10.80
CA ASP A 11 2.72 -16.17 -10.05
C ASP A 11 3.16 -15.02 -9.13
N TYR A 12 2.92 -15.20 -7.83
CA TYR A 12 3.26 -14.22 -6.81
C TYR A 12 4.75 -13.80 -6.86
N ALA A 13 5.68 -14.74 -7.07
CA ALA A 13 7.11 -14.45 -7.04
C ALA A 13 7.53 -13.61 -8.25
N LYS A 14 6.99 -13.91 -9.44
CA LYS A 14 7.22 -13.11 -10.65
C LYS A 14 6.62 -11.71 -10.51
N ARG A 15 5.37 -11.62 -10.03
CA ARG A 15 4.70 -10.35 -9.78
C ARG A 15 5.46 -9.49 -8.78
N TYR A 16 5.89 -10.10 -7.66
CA TYR A 16 6.70 -9.45 -6.64
C TYR A 16 8.01 -8.90 -7.22
N LYS A 17 8.72 -9.71 -8.01
CA LYS A 17 10.00 -9.29 -8.62
C LYS A 17 9.81 -8.11 -9.57
N LEU A 18 8.79 -8.15 -10.43
CA LEU A 18 8.50 -7.07 -11.37
C LEU A 18 8.05 -5.79 -10.64
N MET A 19 7.14 -5.93 -9.67
CA MET A 19 6.67 -4.81 -8.86
C MET A 19 7.82 -4.17 -8.07
N LYS A 20 8.73 -4.98 -7.52
CA LYS A 20 9.93 -4.49 -6.83
C LYS A 20 10.80 -3.65 -7.76
N LEU A 21 11.08 -4.14 -8.96
CA LEU A 21 11.88 -3.39 -9.94
C LEU A 21 11.21 -2.04 -10.29
N GLY A 22 9.89 -2.04 -10.47
CA GLY A 22 9.13 -0.83 -10.73
C GLY A 22 9.19 0.18 -9.57
N ILE A 23 8.96 -0.28 -8.33
CA ILE A 23 9.03 0.58 -7.15
C ILE A 23 10.44 1.13 -6.92
N ASP A 24 11.47 0.30 -7.07
CA ASP A 24 12.86 0.73 -6.91
C ASP A 24 13.19 1.87 -7.90
N GLU A 25 12.75 1.73 -9.16
CA GLU A 25 12.96 2.73 -10.21
C GLU A 25 12.16 4.01 -9.96
N ILE A 26 10.90 3.90 -9.52
CA ILE A 26 10.08 5.05 -9.14
C ILE A 26 10.76 5.85 -8.03
N ILE A 27 11.23 5.17 -6.97
CA ILE A 27 11.92 5.84 -5.85
C ILE A 27 13.16 6.58 -6.36
N ARG A 28 13.93 5.95 -7.26
CA ARG A 28 15.11 6.56 -7.87
C ARG A 28 14.74 7.84 -8.63
N LEU A 29 13.74 7.79 -9.50
CA LEU A 29 13.27 8.93 -10.31
C LEU A 29 12.70 10.05 -9.44
N ILE A 30 11.89 9.73 -8.42
CA ILE A 30 11.36 10.73 -7.47
C ILE A 30 12.51 11.46 -6.75
N ARG A 31 13.58 10.77 -6.38
CA ARG A 31 14.74 11.43 -5.75
C ARG A 31 15.50 12.31 -6.73
N GLU A 32 15.84 11.77 -7.90
CA GLU A 32 16.67 12.46 -8.90
C GLU A 32 15.96 13.67 -9.50
N GLU A 33 14.76 13.47 -10.05
CA GLU A 33 14.01 14.56 -10.68
C GLU A 33 13.51 15.56 -9.63
N GLY A 34 13.12 15.08 -8.45
CA GLY A 34 12.77 15.97 -7.33
C GLY A 34 13.92 16.86 -6.88
N ALA A 35 15.15 16.36 -6.88
CA ALA A 35 16.33 17.16 -6.57
C ALA A 35 16.58 18.23 -7.65
N LYS A 36 16.43 17.90 -8.93
CA LYS A 36 16.54 18.86 -10.04
C LYS A 36 15.49 19.97 -9.93
N LEU A 37 14.23 19.59 -9.69
CA LEU A 37 13.12 20.55 -9.57
C LEU A 37 13.32 21.50 -8.39
N ARG A 38 13.70 20.98 -7.22
CA ARG A 38 14.01 21.81 -6.03
C ARG A 38 15.22 22.71 -6.27
N GLY A 39 16.29 22.19 -6.88
CA GLY A 39 17.49 22.97 -7.18
C GLY A 39 17.23 24.14 -8.15
N ASN A 40 16.18 24.04 -8.96
CA ASN A 40 15.76 25.09 -9.89
C ASN A 40 14.52 25.87 -9.40
N ASN A 41 14.10 25.69 -8.15
CA ASN A 41 12.95 26.35 -7.53
C ASN A 41 11.63 26.20 -8.32
N ILE A 42 11.42 25.04 -8.96
CA ILE A 42 10.19 24.75 -9.69
C ILE A 42 9.09 24.38 -8.69
N THR A 43 8.02 25.16 -8.68
CA THR A 43 6.83 24.97 -7.83
C THR A 43 5.56 25.24 -8.65
N ALA A 44 4.39 24.90 -8.11
CA ALA A 44 3.12 25.19 -8.77
C ALA A 44 2.86 26.69 -8.98
N GLU A 45 3.47 27.55 -8.13
CA GLU A 45 3.34 29.01 -8.21
C GLU A 45 4.49 29.67 -9.01
N SER A 46 5.49 28.89 -9.41
CA SER A 46 6.56 29.37 -10.28
C SER A 46 6.08 29.49 -11.73
N GLU A 47 6.80 30.25 -12.56
CA GLU A 47 6.57 30.17 -14.00
C GLU A 47 6.80 28.75 -14.50
N PHE A 48 5.93 28.28 -15.40
CA PHE A 48 6.09 26.97 -16.00
C PHE A 48 7.47 26.85 -16.69
N PRO A 49 8.20 25.73 -16.50
CA PRO A 49 9.54 25.58 -17.04
C PRO A 49 9.56 25.71 -18.56
N LYS A 50 10.55 26.46 -19.09
CA LYS A 50 10.77 26.62 -20.54
C LYS A 50 11.91 25.72 -21.05
N ILE A 51 12.73 25.21 -20.15
CA ILE A 51 13.86 24.32 -20.47
C ILE A 51 13.33 22.89 -20.56
N GLN A 52 13.54 22.21 -21.69
CA GLN A 52 13.02 20.87 -21.94
C GLN A 52 13.42 19.85 -20.86
N GLU A 53 14.64 19.94 -20.33
CA GLU A 53 15.10 19.08 -19.24
C GLU A 53 14.21 19.22 -17.99
N LEU A 54 13.85 20.44 -17.60
CA LEU A 54 13.00 20.69 -16.44
C LEU A 54 11.54 20.32 -16.69
N ILE A 55 11.05 20.48 -17.93
CA ILE A 55 9.73 20.00 -18.33
C ILE A 55 9.67 18.48 -18.19
N ASN A 56 10.68 17.77 -18.70
CA ASN A 56 10.77 16.32 -18.61
C ASN A 56 10.89 15.85 -17.15
N ALA A 57 11.71 16.54 -16.34
CA ALA A 57 11.85 16.26 -14.92
C ALA A 57 10.52 16.39 -14.19
N LEU A 58 9.76 17.47 -14.46
CA LEU A 58 8.44 17.68 -13.87
C LEU A 58 7.46 16.59 -14.28
N ALA A 59 7.37 16.29 -15.58
CA ALA A 59 6.49 15.24 -16.10
C ALA A 59 6.81 13.87 -15.47
N GLN A 60 8.08 13.47 -15.48
CA GLN A 60 8.52 12.22 -14.86
C GLN A 60 8.20 12.18 -13.36
N TYR A 61 8.42 13.28 -12.64
CA TYR A 61 8.12 13.34 -11.21
C TYR A 61 6.63 13.13 -10.94
N LEU A 62 5.77 13.87 -11.63
CA LEU A 62 4.31 13.81 -11.46
C LEU A 62 3.75 12.43 -11.86
N GLU A 63 4.18 11.90 -13.01
CA GLU A 63 3.76 10.60 -13.50
C GLU A 63 4.18 9.46 -12.56
N ASN A 64 5.42 9.48 -12.06
CA ASN A 64 5.92 8.45 -11.16
C ASN A 64 5.26 8.52 -9.77
N ALA A 65 4.88 9.70 -9.29
CA ALA A 65 4.11 9.83 -8.05
C ALA A 65 2.71 9.19 -8.21
N CYS A 66 2.05 9.41 -9.34
CA CYS A 66 0.76 8.78 -9.64
C CYS A 66 0.90 7.27 -9.84
N LEU A 67 1.92 6.82 -10.58
CA LEU A 67 2.20 5.39 -10.80
C LEU A 67 2.49 4.65 -9.48
N PHE A 68 3.20 5.29 -8.55
CA PHE A 68 3.37 4.76 -7.20
C PHE A 68 2.01 4.57 -6.51
N GLY A 69 1.13 5.58 -6.61
CA GLY A 69 -0.25 5.53 -6.11
C GLY A 69 -1.00 4.31 -6.61
N GLU A 70 -1.05 4.14 -7.93
CA GLU A 70 -1.67 2.98 -8.58
C GLU A 70 -1.11 1.65 -8.04
N MET A 71 0.21 1.53 -7.95
CA MET A 71 0.85 0.28 -7.49
C MET A 71 0.57 -0.04 -6.02
N VAL A 72 0.64 0.96 -5.13
CA VAL A 72 0.40 0.77 -3.70
C VAL A 72 -1.07 0.49 -3.43
N LEU A 73 -1.99 1.21 -4.07
CA LEU A 73 -3.41 1.06 -3.82
C LEU A 73 -3.94 -0.29 -4.31
N HIS A 74 -3.48 -0.78 -5.46
CA HIS A 74 -3.88 -2.09 -5.97
C HIS A 74 -3.20 -3.27 -5.25
N PHE A 75 -1.98 -3.09 -4.75
CA PHE A 75 -1.19 -4.17 -4.15
C PHE A 75 -0.57 -3.76 -2.80
N PRO A 76 -1.36 -3.32 -1.80
CA PRO A 76 -0.83 -2.71 -0.59
C PRO A 76 0.10 -3.67 0.16
N ASP A 77 -0.33 -4.91 0.40
CA ASP A 77 0.44 -5.92 1.14
C ASP A 77 1.79 -6.24 0.48
N MET A 78 1.84 -6.25 -0.86
CA MET A 78 3.07 -6.49 -1.61
C MET A 78 3.97 -5.26 -1.60
N ALA A 79 3.40 -4.07 -1.80
CA ALA A 79 4.11 -2.80 -1.76
C ALA A 79 4.79 -2.59 -0.40
N TYR A 80 4.07 -2.74 0.72
CA TYR A 80 4.65 -2.57 2.05
C TYR A 80 5.79 -3.54 2.32
N ARG A 81 5.74 -4.78 1.79
CA ARG A 81 6.86 -5.73 1.90
C ARG A 81 8.09 -5.28 1.11
N ILE A 82 7.88 -4.76 -0.09
CA ILE A 82 8.95 -4.21 -0.95
C ILE A 82 9.59 -2.96 -0.32
N LEU A 83 8.76 -2.11 0.28
CA LEU A 83 9.15 -0.81 0.83
C LEU A 83 9.74 -0.88 2.24
N LYS A 84 9.43 -1.93 3.01
CA LYS A 84 9.97 -2.17 4.37
C LYS A 84 11.48 -1.92 4.53
N PRO A 85 12.37 -2.34 3.61
CA PRO A 85 13.81 -2.07 3.73
C PRO A 85 14.25 -0.62 3.39
N VAL A 86 13.38 0.22 2.82
CA VAL A 86 13.71 1.60 2.43
C VAL A 86 13.29 2.57 3.54
N SER A 87 14.20 2.90 4.46
CA SER A 87 13.83 3.55 5.74
C SER A 87 12.98 4.83 5.64
N ASP A 88 13.18 5.65 4.61
CA ASP A 88 12.56 6.96 4.42
C ASP A 88 11.46 6.96 3.35
N TRP A 89 11.04 5.81 2.83
CA TRP A 89 10.12 5.74 1.69
C TRP A 89 8.81 6.49 1.93
N ARG A 90 8.27 6.41 3.15
CA ARG A 90 6.98 7.01 3.50
C ARG A 90 7.08 8.53 3.49
N GLU A 91 8.12 9.08 4.12
CA GLU A 91 8.38 10.51 4.12
C GLU A 91 8.60 11.03 2.70
N LEU A 92 9.46 10.35 1.92
CA LEU A 92 9.73 10.69 0.52
C LEU A 92 8.44 10.74 -0.31
N MET A 93 7.61 9.70 -0.22
CA MET A 93 6.41 9.61 -1.05
C MET A 93 5.29 10.53 -0.56
N THR A 94 5.21 10.82 0.75
CA THR A 94 4.32 11.86 1.28
C THR A 94 4.72 13.25 0.78
N GLN A 95 6.01 13.57 0.74
CA GLN A 95 6.47 14.82 0.13
C GLN A 95 6.16 14.85 -1.38
N ALA A 96 6.38 13.73 -2.08
CA ALA A 96 6.12 13.63 -3.51
C ALA A 96 4.65 13.78 -3.88
N LEU A 97 3.73 13.18 -3.13
CA LEU A 97 2.31 13.33 -3.38
C LEU A 97 1.83 14.76 -3.06
N VAL A 98 2.33 15.38 -1.99
CA VAL A 98 1.98 16.77 -1.64
C VAL A 98 2.45 17.74 -2.72
N TYR A 99 3.71 17.58 -3.15
CA TYR A 99 4.25 18.36 -4.27
C TYR A 99 3.43 18.16 -5.53
N SER A 100 3.16 16.91 -5.91
CA SER A 100 2.40 16.61 -7.13
C SER A 100 0.99 17.17 -7.12
N LYS A 101 0.28 17.07 -5.99
CA LYS A 101 -1.07 17.65 -5.82
C LYS A 101 -1.09 19.17 -5.93
N SER A 102 0.02 19.87 -5.65
CA SER A 102 0.10 21.32 -5.86
C SER A 102 -0.01 21.70 -7.34
N PHE A 103 0.38 20.81 -8.26
CA PHE A 103 0.21 20.98 -9.70
C PHE A 103 -1.17 20.49 -10.19
N GLY A 104 -2.23 20.67 -9.39
CA GLY A 104 -3.59 20.24 -9.73
C GLY A 104 -4.16 20.88 -11.01
N HIS A 105 -3.54 21.95 -11.53
CA HIS A 105 -3.90 22.53 -12.84
C HIS A 105 -3.30 21.76 -14.03
N ILE A 106 -2.29 20.91 -13.79
CA ILE A 106 -1.67 20.02 -14.78
C ILE A 106 -2.26 18.62 -14.68
N LEU A 107 -2.50 18.15 -13.46
CA LEU A 107 -3.07 16.84 -13.19
C LEU A 107 -4.58 16.82 -13.47
N ASP A 108 -5.09 15.68 -13.95
CA ASP A 108 -6.52 15.46 -14.03
C ASP A 108 -7.13 15.15 -12.65
N ASP A 109 -8.44 15.33 -12.52
CA ASP A 109 -9.16 15.12 -11.26
C ASP A 109 -8.97 13.71 -10.69
N LYS A 110 -8.85 12.70 -11.56
CA LYS A 110 -8.66 11.30 -11.16
C LYS A 110 -7.30 11.07 -10.53
N SER A 111 -6.26 11.69 -11.08
CA SER A 111 -4.91 11.64 -10.54
C SER A 111 -4.84 12.35 -9.18
N VAL A 112 -5.53 13.49 -9.03
CA VAL A 112 -5.64 14.19 -7.74
C VAL A 112 -6.39 13.33 -6.69
N GLU A 113 -7.47 12.67 -7.09
CA GLU A 113 -8.22 11.72 -6.25
C GLU A 113 -7.34 10.54 -5.83
N LEU A 114 -6.65 9.91 -6.79
CA LEU A 114 -5.72 8.81 -6.56
C LEU A 114 -4.63 9.17 -5.55
N LEU A 115 -4.00 10.34 -5.68
CA LEU A 115 -3.01 10.83 -4.72
C LEU A 115 -3.62 11.10 -3.34
N GLY A 116 -4.90 11.48 -3.27
CA GLY A 116 -5.66 11.56 -2.04
C GLY A 116 -5.85 10.20 -1.36
N LEU A 117 -6.24 9.17 -2.12
CA LEU A 117 -6.37 7.80 -1.63
C LEU A 117 -5.02 7.23 -1.20
N LEU A 118 -3.97 7.46 -1.98
CA LEU A 118 -2.61 7.08 -1.61
C LEU A 118 -2.21 7.68 -0.26
N ASN A 119 -2.49 8.98 -0.03
CA ASN A 119 -2.18 9.63 1.24
C ASN A 119 -2.87 8.94 2.42
N GLN A 120 -4.15 8.57 2.25
CA GLN A 120 -4.90 7.81 3.26
C GLN A 120 -4.33 6.40 3.48
N GLU A 121 -3.85 5.75 2.42
CA GLU A 121 -3.22 4.44 2.48
C GLU A 121 -1.91 4.51 3.27
N ILE A 122 -0.99 5.39 2.89
CA ILE A 122 0.39 5.42 3.42
C ILE A 122 0.58 6.29 4.65
N ASN A 123 -0.40 7.07 5.11
CA ASN A 123 -0.31 7.83 6.36
C ASN A 123 -1.44 7.40 7.30
N GLU A 124 -1.25 6.26 7.95
CA GLU A 124 -2.25 5.62 8.83
C GLU A 124 -2.68 6.52 9.99
N ASP A 125 -1.79 7.40 10.46
CA ASP A 125 -2.03 8.40 11.49
C ASP A 125 -2.90 9.58 11.02
N GLN A 126 -3.01 9.79 9.71
CA GLN A 126 -3.79 10.86 9.08
C GLN A 126 -5.03 10.31 8.34
N ARG A 127 -5.26 9.01 8.47
CA ARG A 127 -6.35 8.31 7.81
C ARG A 127 -7.69 8.66 8.47
N THR A 128 -8.71 8.86 7.65
CA THR A 128 -10.09 9.02 8.11
C THR A 128 -10.65 7.70 8.62
N ASP A 129 -11.48 7.73 9.67
CA ASP A 129 -12.07 6.52 10.27
C ASP A 129 -12.89 5.68 9.27
N SER A 130 -13.45 6.34 8.24
CA SER A 130 -14.24 5.70 7.18
C SER A 130 -13.43 5.23 5.99
N TYR A 131 -12.11 5.46 5.96
CA TYR A 131 -11.30 5.10 4.79
C TYR A 131 -11.23 3.58 4.61
N VAL A 132 -11.62 3.16 3.41
CA VAL A 132 -11.41 1.81 2.90
C VAL A 132 -10.80 1.99 1.51
N ASN A 133 -9.64 1.38 1.29
CA ASN A 133 -8.98 1.41 -0.02
C ASN A 133 -9.90 0.77 -1.09
N PRO A 134 -10.39 1.54 -2.07
CA PRO A 134 -11.36 1.05 -3.05
C PRO A 134 -10.73 0.09 -4.08
N TYR A 135 -9.41 0.09 -4.21
CA TYR A 135 -8.66 -0.77 -5.12
C TYR A 135 -8.24 -2.09 -4.50
N ARG A 136 -8.43 -2.25 -3.19
CA ARG A 136 -8.13 -3.51 -2.53
C ARG A 136 -9.07 -4.56 -3.08
N GLU A 137 -8.52 -5.57 -3.74
CA GLU A 137 -9.31 -6.74 -4.12
C GLU A 137 -10.00 -7.26 -2.87
N ALA A 138 -11.33 -7.44 -2.94
CA ALA A 138 -12.05 -8.14 -1.91
C ALA A 138 -11.45 -9.55 -1.86
N ALA A 139 -10.54 -9.78 -0.91
CA ALA A 139 -10.06 -11.12 -0.63
C ALA A 139 -11.32 -11.99 -0.51
N PRO A 140 -11.42 -13.14 -1.22
CA PRO A 140 -12.53 -14.04 -0.99
C PRO A 140 -12.53 -14.33 0.50
N THR A 141 -13.56 -13.86 1.18
CA THR A 141 -13.77 -14.06 2.60
C THR A 141 -13.88 -15.56 2.83
N ALA A 142 -12.75 -16.21 3.09
CA ALA A 142 -12.76 -17.42 3.89
C ALA A 142 -13.35 -16.97 5.23
N THR A 143 -14.57 -17.45 5.52
CA THR A 143 -15.40 -17.19 6.70
C THR A 143 -16.40 -16.03 6.62
N ALA A 144 -17.48 -16.25 5.86
CA ALA A 144 -18.81 -15.77 6.22
C ALA A 144 -19.69 -16.96 6.65
N SER A 145 -19.27 -17.68 7.69
CA SER A 145 -20.16 -18.56 8.45
C SER A 145 -20.73 -17.78 9.62
N SER A 146 -21.84 -17.08 9.38
CA SER A 146 -22.69 -16.63 10.49
C SER A 146 -24.08 -17.23 10.28
N VAL A 147 -24.53 -17.97 11.30
CA VAL A 147 -25.78 -17.76 12.04
C VAL A 147 -26.10 -19.06 12.80
N GLY A 148 -26.36 -18.95 14.10
CA GLY A 148 -27.20 -19.92 14.80
C GLY A 148 -26.69 -20.41 16.15
N THR A 149 -26.81 -19.56 17.17
CA THR A 149 -26.81 -19.92 18.59
C THR A 149 -27.73 -21.10 18.90
N LYS A 150 -27.18 -22.25 19.32
CA LYS A 150 -27.87 -23.20 20.21
C LYS A 150 -26.94 -23.72 21.32
N LYS A 151 -27.21 -23.19 22.51
CA LYS A 151 -26.78 -23.61 23.84
C LYS A 151 -26.95 -25.14 24.01
N LYS A 152 -25.89 -25.89 24.36
CA LYS A 152 -26.01 -27.20 25.06
C LYS A 152 -24.72 -27.58 25.83
N SER A 153 -24.89 -27.59 27.15
CA SER A 153 -24.23 -28.35 28.23
C SER A 153 -22.71 -28.62 28.19
N LYS A 154 -22.01 -28.12 29.22
CA LYS A 154 -20.67 -28.54 29.65
C LYS A 154 -20.67 -30.03 30.04
N THR A 155 -19.99 -30.87 29.28
CA THR A 155 -19.64 -32.24 29.67
C THR A 155 -18.19 -32.26 30.15
N LYS A 156 -17.98 -32.57 31.43
CA LYS A 156 -16.66 -32.78 32.04
C LYS A 156 -15.90 -33.91 31.32
N PRO A 157 -14.58 -33.80 31.09
CA PRO A 157 -13.80 -34.95 30.62
C PRO A 157 -13.74 -36.03 31.71
N LYS A 158 -14.01 -37.28 31.32
CA LYS A 158 -13.98 -38.46 32.18
C LYS A 158 -12.54 -38.71 32.66
N LYS A 159 -12.35 -38.75 33.99
CA LYS A 159 -11.11 -39.20 34.64
C LYS A 159 -10.84 -40.67 34.26
N GLY A 160 -9.60 -40.97 33.88
CA GLY A 160 -9.12 -42.34 33.65
C GLY A 160 -9.16 -43.18 34.93
N PRO A 161 -9.07 -44.52 34.82
CA PRO A 161 -9.15 -45.41 35.97
C PRO A 161 -7.96 -45.18 36.91
N THR A 162 -8.27 -44.78 38.14
CA THR A 162 -7.30 -44.72 39.26
C THR A 162 -7.37 -46.05 40.00
N MET A 163 -6.27 -46.79 40.02
CA MET A 163 -6.10 -47.98 40.85
C MET A 163 -5.96 -47.56 42.31
N THR A 164 -6.97 -47.82 43.14
CA THR A 164 -6.83 -47.80 44.61
C THR A 164 -6.28 -49.14 45.10
N PRO A 165 -5.35 -49.17 46.07
CA PRO A 165 -4.82 -50.40 46.62
C PRO A 165 -5.85 -51.10 47.53
N PRO A 166 -5.84 -52.44 47.63
CA PRO A 166 -6.72 -53.14 48.56
C PRO A 166 -6.20 -53.00 50.01
N LYS A 167 -7.13 -52.67 50.91
CA LYS A 167 -6.98 -52.88 52.36
C LYS A 167 -6.95 -54.38 52.64
N THR A 168 -5.95 -54.82 53.39
CA THR A 168 -6.01 -56.09 54.13
C THR A 168 -6.37 -55.73 55.57
N GLU A 169 -7.53 -56.18 56.03
CA GLU A 169 -7.81 -56.37 57.46
C GLU A 169 -7.78 -57.88 57.74
N LEU A 170 -6.91 -58.30 58.66
CA LEU A 170 -7.18 -59.11 59.86
C LEU A 170 -5.85 -59.42 60.56
#